data_AF-A0A376U6S1-F1
#
_entry.id   AF-A0A376U6S1-F1
#
_cell.length_a   1.000
_cell.length_b   1.000
_cell.length_c   1.000
_cell.angle_alpha   90.00
_cell.angle_beta   90.00
_cell.angle_gamma   90.00
#
_symmetry.space_group_name_H-M   'P 1'
#
loop_
_entity.id
_entity.type
_entity.pdbx_description
1 polymer ?
#
loop_
_entity_poly.entity_id
_entity_poly.type
_entity_poly.pdbx_seq_one_letter_code
_entity_poly.pdbx_strand_id
1 'polypeptide(L)'
;MMINMRFKDKDHQCVAADAGGVKKEDFIAVFKDRNFWVFVIFIVGTWSFYNIFDQQLFPVFYAGLFESHDVGTRLYGYLNSFQVVLEALCMAIIPFFVNRVGPKNALLIGVVIMALRILSCALFVNPWIISLVKLLHAIEVPLCVISVFKYSVAKL
;
A
#
# COMPACT_ATOMS: atom_id res chain seq x y z
N MET A 1 -0.61 12.58 -41.78
CA MET A 1 -1.45 12.35 -40.58
C MET A 1 -0.97 11.07 -39.87
N MET A 2 0.33 10.88 -39.65
CA MET A 2 1.05 11.14 -38.38
C MET A 2 0.18 11.59 -37.20
N ILE A 3 0.09 10.76 -36.15
CA ILE A 3 0.28 11.09 -34.71
C ILE A 3 0.65 9.78 -33.95
N ASN A 4 1.96 9.57 -33.83
CA ASN A 4 2.68 9.29 -32.59
C ASN A 4 2.47 7.99 -31.76
N MET A 5 2.69 6.81 -32.37
CA MET A 5 3.17 5.60 -31.65
C MET A 5 4.69 5.66 -31.41
N ARG A 6 5.16 6.70 -30.73
CA ARG A 6 6.50 6.72 -30.11
C ARG A 6 6.34 6.46 -28.63
N PHE A 7 5.94 5.23 -28.31
CA PHE A 7 6.28 4.64 -27.02
C PHE A 7 7.79 4.66 -26.95
N LYS A 8 8.31 5.61 -26.17
CA LYS A 8 9.71 5.74 -25.82
C LYS A 8 10.01 4.58 -24.88
N ASP A 9 10.14 3.40 -25.48
CA ASP A 9 10.71 2.19 -24.91
C ASP A 9 12.23 2.40 -24.87
N LYS A 10 12.66 3.30 -23.97
CA LYS A 10 14.06 3.61 -23.69
C LYS A 10 14.35 3.80 -22.20
N ASP A 11 13.51 3.20 -21.35
CA ASP A 11 13.77 3.02 -19.91
C ASP A 11 13.45 1.58 -19.44
N HIS A 12 13.38 0.62 -20.38
CA HIS A 12 13.58 -0.81 -20.10
C HIS A 12 15.03 -1.19 -20.39
N GLN A 13 15.99 -0.44 -19.82
CA GLN A 13 17.40 -0.81 -19.89
C GLN A 13 17.84 -1.40 -18.55
N CYS A 14 17.93 -2.72 -18.54
CA CYS A 14 18.82 -3.55 -17.73
C CYS A 14 18.83 -3.35 -16.22
N VAL A 15 17.94 -4.07 -15.51
CA VAL A 15 18.29 -4.67 -14.21
C VAL A 15 18.30 -6.20 -14.37
N ALA A 16 19.06 -6.65 -15.36
CA ALA A 16 19.59 -8.00 -15.41
C ALA A 16 21.03 -7.83 -15.91
N ALA A 17 21.98 -8.25 -15.08
CA ALA A 17 23.43 -8.12 -15.25
C ALA A 17 24.06 -6.76 -14.86
N ASP A 18 24.18 -6.51 -13.56
CA ASP A 18 25.54 -6.40 -13.00
C ASP A 18 25.62 -7.27 -11.74
N ALA A 19 26.25 -8.43 -11.89
CA ALA A 19 26.69 -9.27 -10.79
C ALA A 19 27.99 -8.70 -10.19
N GLY A 20 28.01 -7.40 -9.89
CA GLY A 20 29.07 -6.73 -9.15
C GLY A 20 28.57 -6.49 -7.73
N GLY A 21 29.14 -7.22 -6.77
CA GLY A 21 28.66 -7.24 -5.39
C GLY A 21 28.39 -5.85 -4.83
N VAL A 22 27.18 -5.66 -4.28
CA VAL A 22 26.74 -4.40 -3.67
C VAL A 22 27.81 -3.95 -2.67
N LYS A 23 28.60 -2.93 -3.06
CA LYS A 23 29.68 -2.41 -2.23
C LYS A 23 29.07 -1.58 -1.10
N LYS A 24 29.65 -1.70 0.09
CA LYS A 24 29.26 -0.96 1.30
C LYS A 24 29.23 0.57 1.07
N GLU A 25 30.00 1.05 0.10
CA GLU A 25 30.06 2.44 -0.33
C GLU A 25 28.75 2.95 -0.94
N ASP A 26 28.02 2.10 -1.68
CA ASP A 26 26.74 2.43 -2.30
C ASP A 26 25.62 2.57 -1.25
N PHE A 27 25.62 1.64 -0.27
CA PHE A 27 24.75 1.74 0.91
C PHE A 27 24.98 3.01 1.72
N ILE A 28 26.24 3.43 1.91
CA ILE A 28 26.60 4.65 2.64
C ILE A 28 26.17 5.90 1.86
N ALA A 29 26.29 5.89 0.53
CA ALA A 29 25.83 6.99 -0.32
C ALA A 29 24.31 7.19 -0.24
N VAL A 30 23.53 6.10 -0.27
CA VAL A 30 22.06 6.16 -0.11
C VAL A 30 21.66 6.63 1.28
N PHE A 31 22.34 6.16 2.34
CA PHE A 31 22.09 6.63 3.71
C PHE A 31 22.35 8.12 3.91
N LYS A 32 23.22 8.72 3.09
CA LYS A 32 23.56 10.15 3.11
C LYS A 32 22.57 11.00 2.32
N ASP A 33 21.70 10.39 1.51
CA ASP A 33 20.70 11.11 0.74
C ASP A 33 19.55 11.63 1.64
N ARG A 34 19.27 12.93 1.53
CA ARG A 34 18.22 13.57 2.32
C ARG A 34 16.81 13.15 1.89
N ASN A 35 16.61 12.86 0.60
CA ASN A 35 15.31 12.42 0.09
C ASN A 35 15.00 10.99 0.55
N PHE A 36 16.03 10.15 0.72
CA PHE A 36 15.87 8.82 1.32
C PHE A 36 15.35 8.92 2.75
N TRP A 37 15.93 9.76 3.61
CA TRP A 37 15.45 9.96 4.98
C TRP A 37 14.03 10.52 5.06
N VAL A 38 13.69 11.49 4.21
CA VAL A 38 12.32 12.02 4.11
C VAL A 38 11.35 10.92 3.70
N PHE A 39 11.73 10.08 2.73
CA PHE A 39 10.93 8.93 2.30
C PHE A 39 10.75 7.90 3.41
N VAL A 40 11.82 7.54 4.13
CA VAL A 40 11.76 6.60 5.25
C VAL A 40 10.85 7.12 6.37
N ILE A 41 11.04 8.37 6.79
CA ILE A 41 10.19 8.97 7.83
C ILE A 41 8.73 9.02 7.37
N PHE A 42 8.48 9.37 6.11
CA PHE A 42 7.13 9.42 5.55
C PHE A 42 6.46 8.04 5.53
N ILE A 43 7.18 7.00 5.08
CA ILE A 43 6.70 5.61 5.04
C ILE A 43 6.46 5.10 6.45
N VAL A 44 7.46 5.20 7.34
CA VAL A 44 7.37 4.68 8.72
C VAL A 44 6.28 5.41 9.48
N GLY A 45 6.16 6.73 9.33
CA GLY A 45 5.12 7.53 9.97
C GLY A 45 3.73 7.10 9.50
N THR A 46 3.49 7.11 8.19
CA THR A 46 2.17 6.79 7.62
C THR A 46 1.79 5.33 7.86
N TRP A 47 2.70 4.39 7.61
CA TRP A 47 2.46 2.95 7.73
C TRP A 47 2.23 2.50 9.17
N SER A 48 3.00 3.05 10.11
CA SER A 48 2.85 2.71 11.53
C SER A 48 1.54 3.23 12.10
N PHE A 49 1.20 4.50 11.82
CA PHE A 49 -0.09 5.06 12.20
C PHE A 49 -1.26 4.27 11.61
N TYR A 50 -1.13 3.90 10.34
CA TYR A 50 -2.15 3.13 9.65
C TYR A 50 -2.35 1.74 10.25
N ASN A 51 -1.27 1.01 10.56
CA ASN A 51 -1.38 -0.30 11.21
C ASN A 51 -2.06 -0.22 12.56
N ILE A 52 -1.70 0.77 13.39
CA ILE A 52 -2.33 0.95 14.70
C ILE A 52 -3.82 1.25 14.54
N PHE A 53 -4.18 2.11 13.59
CA PHE A 53 -5.57 2.40 13.28
C PHE A 53 -6.35 1.16 12.83
N ASP A 54 -5.84 0.42 11.84
CA ASP A 54 -6.55 -0.73 11.28
C ASP A 54 -6.62 -1.93 12.24
N GLN A 55 -5.54 -2.17 13.02
CA GLN A 55 -5.44 -3.33 13.89
C GLN A 55 -6.07 -3.12 15.27
N GLN A 56 -6.06 -1.91 15.82
CA GLN A 56 -6.57 -1.65 17.18
C GLN A 56 -7.84 -0.80 17.19
N LEU A 57 -7.86 0.34 16.50
CA LEU A 57 -8.99 1.26 16.58
C LEU A 57 -10.21 0.74 15.81
N PHE A 58 -9.98 0.14 14.64
CA PHE A 58 -11.06 -0.33 13.78
C PHE A 58 -11.89 -1.49 14.37
N PRO A 59 -11.30 -2.59 14.90
CA PRO A 59 -12.09 -3.65 15.52
C PRO A 59 -12.87 -3.18 16.75
N VAL A 60 -12.28 -2.29 17.57
CA VAL A 60 -12.98 -1.72 18.74
C VAL A 60 -14.17 -0.87 18.30
N PHE A 61 -14.00 -0.04 17.26
CA PHE A 61 -15.08 0.75 16.67
C PHE A 61 -16.16 -0.15 16.06
N TYR A 62 -15.76 -1.18 15.28
CA TYR A 62 -16.67 -2.13 14.64
C TYR A 62 -17.49 -2.94 15.64
N ALA A 63 -16.89 -3.39 16.74
CA ALA A 63 -17.60 -4.11 17.78
C ALA A 63 -18.53 -3.21 18.61
N GLY A 64 -18.22 -1.90 18.71
CA GLY A 64 -19.08 -0.90 19.36
C GLY A 64 -20.32 -0.49 18.56
N LEU A 65 -20.40 -0.85 17.27
CA LEU A 65 -21.54 -0.58 16.39
C LEU A 65 -22.72 -1.55 16.57
N PHE A 66 -22.52 -2.65 17.30
CA PHE A 66 -23.52 -3.67 17.55
C PHE A 66 -23.91 -3.68 19.04
N GLU A 67 -25.16 -3.98 19.35
CA GLU A 67 -25.63 -4.12 20.74
C GLU A 67 -24.93 -5.25 21.51
N SER A 68 -24.36 -6.23 20.80
CA SER A 68 -23.57 -7.32 21.37
C SER A 68 -22.14 -7.32 20.81
N HIS A 69 -21.18 -7.03 21.68
CA HIS A 69 -19.75 -6.95 21.37
C HIS A 69 -19.17 -8.28 20.82
N ASP A 70 -19.69 -9.41 21.31
CA ASP A 70 -19.34 -10.76 20.83
C ASP A 70 -19.72 -10.98 19.37
N VAL A 71 -20.87 -10.48 18.94
CA VAL A 71 -21.34 -10.62 17.55
C VAL A 71 -20.50 -9.75 16.63
N GLY A 72 -20.22 -8.50 17.02
CA GLY A 72 -19.37 -7.59 16.26
C GLY A 72 -17.94 -8.13 16.07
N THR A 73 -17.36 -8.73 17.11
CA THR A 73 -16.02 -9.34 17.07
C THR A 73 -15.99 -10.57 16.15
N ARG A 74 -17.02 -11.43 16.19
CA ARG A 74 -17.13 -12.58 15.28
C ARG A 74 -17.25 -12.15 13.82
N LEU A 75 -18.10 -11.18 13.52
CA LEU A 75 -18.26 -10.64 12.17
C LEU A 75 -16.97 -9.99 11.67
N TYR A 76 -16.28 -9.24 12.53
CA TYR A 76 -14.96 -8.71 12.20
C TYR A 76 -13.95 -9.82 11.86
N GLY A 77 -13.95 -10.93 12.62
CA GLY A 77 -13.13 -12.10 12.33
C GLY A 77 -13.39 -12.67 10.93
N TYR A 78 -14.65 -12.86 10.56
CA TYR A 78 -15.02 -13.33 9.22
C TYR A 78 -14.58 -12.36 8.11
N LEU A 79 -14.78 -11.05 8.32
CA LEU A 79 -14.36 -10.02 7.37
C LEU A 79 -12.84 -10.01 7.19
N ASN A 80 -12.08 -10.10 8.28
CA ASN A 80 -10.62 -10.12 8.25
C ASN A 80 -10.09 -11.35 7.50
N SER A 81 -10.67 -12.54 7.74
CA SER A 81 -10.31 -13.73 6.98
C SER A 81 -10.57 -13.57 5.47
N PHE A 82 -11.72 -13.01 5.10
CA PHE A 82 -12.03 -12.76 3.69
C PHE A 82 -11.10 -11.72 3.06
N GLN A 83 -10.75 -10.67 3.81
CA GLN A 83 -9.78 -9.66 3.41
C GLN A 83 -8.42 -10.29 3.10
N VAL A 84 -7.89 -11.16 3.97
CA VAL A 84 -6.58 -11.80 3.76
C VAL A 84 -6.58 -12.68 2.49
N VAL A 85 -7.69 -13.37 2.21
CA VAL A 85 -7.82 -14.14 0.96
C VAL A 85 -7.80 -13.22 -0.26
N LEU A 86 -8.54 -12.10 -0.20
CA LEU A 86 -8.57 -11.12 -1.29
C LEU A 86 -7.19 -10.45 -1.48
N GLU A 87 -6.47 -10.17 -0.38
CA GLU A 87 -5.12 -9.63 -0.40
C GLU A 87 -4.14 -10.57 -1.11
N ALA A 88 -4.22 -11.87 -0.80
CA ALA A 88 -3.39 -12.88 -1.46
C ALA A 88 -3.64 -12.93 -2.98
N LEU A 89 -4.90 -12.81 -3.41
CA LEU A 89 -5.25 -12.71 -4.83
C LEU A 89 -4.71 -11.42 -5.46
N CYS A 90 -4.82 -10.29 -4.76
CA CYS A 90 -4.33 -9.00 -5.21
C CYS A 90 -2.81 -8.97 -5.33
N MET A 91 -2.05 -9.61 -4.43
CA MET A 91 -0.58 -9.69 -4.56
C MET A 91 -0.13 -10.30 -5.89
N ALA A 92 -0.91 -11.20 -6.49
CA ALA A 92 -0.60 -11.75 -7.81
C ALA A 92 -0.87 -10.75 -8.97
N ILE A 93 -1.87 -9.87 -8.82
CA ILE A 93 -2.35 -8.98 -9.91
C ILE A 93 -1.71 -7.58 -9.85
N ILE A 94 -1.50 -7.05 -8.64
CA ILE A 94 -0.91 -5.73 -8.36
C ILE A 94 0.44 -5.48 -9.07
N PRO A 95 1.41 -6.41 -9.13
CA PRO A 95 2.69 -6.13 -9.81
C PRO A 95 2.50 -5.73 -11.28
N PHE A 96 1.53 -6.33 -11.96
CA PHE A 96 1.19 -5.97 -13.34
C PHE A 96 0.58 -4.56 -13.42
N PHE A 97 -0.25 -4.19 -12.45
CA PHE A 97 -0.87 -2.87 -12.38
C PHE A 97 0.14 -1.75 -12.10
N VAL A 98 1.03 -1.95 -11.12
CA VAL A 98 2.06 -0.95 -10.75
C VAL A 98 3.09 -0.76 -11.87
N ASN A 99 3.37 -1.81 -12.66
CA ASN A 99 4.18 -1.68 -13.89
C ASN A 99 3.58 -0.70 -14.90
N ARG A 100 2.25 -0.55 -14.93
CA ARG A 100 1.56 0.31 -15.90
C ARG A 100 1.37 1.75 -15.42
N VAL A 101 1.13 1.96 -14.12
CA VAL A 101 0.86 3.28 -13.51
C VAL A 101 2.15 4.02 -13.10
N GLY A 102 3.21 3.26 -12.78
CA GLY A 102 4.48 3.77 -12.30
C GLY A 102 4.57 3.86 -10.78
N PRO A 103 5.76 3.63 -10.18
CA PRO A 103 5.92 3.47 -8.74
C PRO A 103 5.60 4.73 -7.93
N LYS A 104 5.93 5.92 -8.45
CA LYS A 104 5.64 7.19 -7.77
C LYS A 104 4.15 7.48 -7.65
N ASN A 105 3.41 7.31 -8.76
CA ASN A 105 1.98 7.58 -8.78
C ASN A 105 1.21 6.53 -7.97
N ALA A 106 1.61 5.26 -8.08
CA ALA A 106 1.01 4.19 -7.30
C ALA A 106 1.22 4.39 -5.79
N LEU A 107 2.40 4.87 -5.36
CA LEU A 107 2.67 5.23 -3.98
C LEU A 107 1.75 6.36 -3.49
N LEU A 108 1.65 7.46 -4.24
CA LEU A 108 0.79 8.59 -3.86
C LEU A 108 -0.69 8.20 -3.80
N ILE A 109 -1.16 7.42 -4.77
CA ILE A 109 -2.53 6.92 -4.80
C ILE A 109 -2.79 6.03 -3.57
N GLY A 110 -1.87 5.12 -3.22
CA GLY A 110 -2.00 4.28 -2.05
C GLY A 110 -2.17 5.07 -0.75
N VAL A 111 -1.35 6.11 -0.55
CA VAL A 111 -1.45 6.96 0.66
C VAL A 111 -2.74 7.80 0.68
N VAL A 112 -3.19 8.29 -0.48
CA VAL A 112 -4.46 9.03 -0.57
C VAL A 112 -5.64 8.12 -0.24
N ILE A 113 -5.64 6.87 -0.72
CA ILE A 113 -6.69 5.91 -0.38
C ILE A 113 -6.66 5.60 1.12
N MET A 114 -5.47 5.42 1.74
CA MET A 114 -5.33 5.23 3.18
C MET A 114 -5.97 6.38 3.99
N ALA A 115 -5.71 7.62 3.57
CA ALA A 115 -6.27 8.80 4.23
C ALA A 115 -7.79 8.88 4.05
N LEU A 116 -8.29 8.66 2.83
CA LEU A 116 -9.73 8.60 2.55
C LEU A 116 -10.43 7.50 3.35
N ARG A 117 -9.73 6.39 3.60
CA ARG A 117 -10.23 5.25 4.36
C ARG A 117 -10.48 5.61 5.83
N ILE A 118 -9.50 6.22 6.48
CA ILE A 118 -9.61 6.71 7.87
C ILE A 118 -10.75 7.74 7.97
N LEU A 119 -10.82 8.66 6.99
CA LEU A 119 -11.85 9.69 6.94
C LEU A 119 -13.25 9.09 6.72
N SER A 120 -13.35 8.04 5.91
CA SER A 120 -14.61 7.32 5.67
C SER A 120 -15.10 6.61 6.93
N CYS A 121 -14.20 6.01 7.72
CA CYS A 121 -14.57 5.45 9.03
C CYS A 121 -15.04 6.51 10.02
N ALA A 122 -14.51 7.73 9.94
CA ALA A 122 -14.95 8.85 10.78
C ALA A 122 -16.32 9.43 10.37
N LEU A 123 -16.62 9.43 9.07
CA LEU A 123 -17.88 9.98 8.54
C LEU A 123 -19.04 8.98 8.53
N PHE A 124 -18.76 7.68 8.34
CA PHE A 124 -19.78 6.66 8.15
C PHE A 124 -19.76 5.62 9.28
N VAL A 125 -20.85 5.60 10.04
CA VAL A 125 -21.06 4.73 11.22
C VAL A 125 -21.94 3.52 10.83
N ASN A 126 -21.96 3.13 9.56
CA ASN A 126 -22.78 2.02 9.06
C ASN A 126 -21.93 0.73 8.93
N PRO A 127 -22.32 -0.39 9.56
CA PRO A 127 -21.56 -1.65 9.52
C PRO A 127 -21.25 -2.15 8.10
N TRP A 128 -22.18 -1.93 7.17
CA TRP A 128 -22.03 -2.28 5.75
C TRP A 128 -20.90 -1.51 5.06
N ILE A 129 -20.84 -0.19 5.28
CA ILE A 129 -19.81 0.68 4.68
C ILE A 129 -18.45 0.33 5.28
N ILE A 130 -18.41 0.08 6.58
CA ILE A 130 -17.17 -0.25 7.29
C ILE A 130 -16.63 -1.62 6.82
N SER A 131 -17.51 -2.59 6.58
CA SER A 131 -17.13 -3.88 5.97
C SER A 131 -16.52 -3.69 4.58
N LEU A 132 -17.12 -2.85 3.74
CA LEU A 132 -16.61 -2.51 2.40
C LEU A 132 -15.25 -1.83 2.46
N VAL A 133 -15.09 -0.91 3.40
CA VAL A 133 -13.84 -0.20 3.68
C VAL A 133 -12.73 -1.15 4.15
N LYS A 134 -13.07 -2.20 4.90
CA LYS A 134 -12.13 -3.28 5.29
C LYS A 134 -11.72 -4.14 4.09
N LEU A 135 -12.65 -4.41 3.17
CA LEU A 135 -12.34 -5.15 1.94
C LEU A 135 -11.43 -4.36 0.99
N LEU A 136 -11.63 -3.04 0.88
CA LEU A 136 -10.79 -2.17 0.05
C LEU A 136 -9.32 -2.18 0.50
N HIS A 137 -9.09 -2.32 1.81
CA HIS A 137 -7.77 -2.41 2.39
C HIS A 137 -6.96 -3.63 1.94
N ALA A 138 -7.62 -4.76 1.68
CA ALA A 138 -6.97 -5.94 1.11
C ALA A 138 -6.26 -5.65 -0.23
N ILE A 139 -6.78 -4.71 -1.00
CA ILE A 139 -6.25 -4.33 -2.31
C ILE A 139 -5.15 -3.27 -2.15
N GLU A 140 -5.33 -2.38 -1.19
CA GLU A 140 -4.44 -1.26 -0.92
C GLU A 140 -3.09 -1.68 -0.31
N VAL A 141 -3.10 -2.60 0.66
CA VAL A 141 -1.88 -3.13 1.29
C VAL A 141 -0.87 -3.63 0.25
N PRO A 142 -1.22 -4.58 -0.64
CA PRO A 142 -0.27 -5.08 -1.64
C PRO A 142 0.11 -4.00 -2.64
N LEU A 143 -0.79 -3.06 -2.97
CA LEU A 143 -0.49 -1.91 -3.83
C LEU A 143 0.60 -1.03 -3.22
N CYS A 144 0.46 -0.66 -1.95
CA CYS A 144 1.45 0.16 -1.24
C CYS A 144 2.78 -0.59 -1.11
N VAL A 145 2.78 -1.84 -0.67
CA VAL A 145 4.00 -2.64 -0.51
C VAL A 145 4.78 -2.75 -1.82
N ILE A 146 4.11 -3.14 -2.92
CA ILE A 146 4.74 -3.26 -4.24
C ILE A 146 5.24 -1.91 -4.75
N SER A 147 4.48 -0.83 -4.52
CA SER A 147 4.88 0.52 -4.92
C SER A 147 6.12 0.99 -4.18
N VAL A 148 6.23 0.70 -2.87
CA VAL A 148 7.40 1.01 -2.05
C VAL A 148 8.60 0.20 -2.52
N PHE A 149 8.46 -1.11 -2.74
CA PHE A 149 9.55 -1.94 -3.26
C PHE A 149 10.05 -1.42 -4.61
N LYS A 150 9.15 -1.16 -5.55
CA LYS A 150 9.53 -0.64 -6.87
C LYS A 150 10.09 0.79 -6.81
N TYR A 151 9.60 1.62 -5.90
CA TYR A 151 10.15 2.96 -5.70
C TYR A 151 11.57 2.91 -5.15
N SER A 152 11.82 2.04 -4.16
CA SER A 152 13.14 1.81 -3.62
C SER A 152 14.10 1.30 -4.70
N VAL A 153 13.72 0.29 -5.48
CA VAL A 153 14.55 -0.25 -6.58
C VAL A 153 14.79 0.74 -7.73
N ALA A 154 13.92 1.73 -7.92
CA ALA A 154 14.11 2.76 -8.96
C ALA A 154 14.96 3.96 -8.49
N LYS A 155 15.27 4.04 -7.19
CA LYS A 155 15.98 5.16 -6.56
C LYS A 155 17.28 4.76 -5.86
N LEU A 156 17.42 3.49 -5.47
CA LEU A 156 18.68 2.78 -5.23
C LEU A 156 19.26 2.34 -6.57
#